data_AF-A0A948N089-F1
#
_entry.id   AF-A0A948N089-F1
#
_cell.length_a   1.000
_cell.length_b   1.000
_cell.length_c   1.000
_cell.angle_alpha   90.00
_cell.angle_beta   90.00
_cell.angle_gamma   90.00
#
_symmetry.space_group_name_H-M   'P 1'
#
loop_
_entity.id
_entity.type
_entity.pdbx_description
1 polymer ?
#
loop_
_entity_poly.entity_id
_entity_poly.type
_entity_poly.pdbx_seq_one_letter_code
_entity_poly.pdbx_strand_id
1 'polypeptide(L)'
;MNYTATYTFDPTVGTTSIYSPGGGVFDYIRSGYGAASPILSLSLTINGRTDVMDFQDDIYPYGSIERVNYPASPSGGLYMGAQGAQYVPSPVGGEATDYHTASSNFSSPTLIAFDMAEPWSPASGTGLSGFLRQVQNAGRGYDQAYDIKGSVTSVRVFNDADVGTVVPEPGTWALMILGFGAAGSALRRRRVLAA
;
A
#
# COMPACT_ATOMS: atom_id res chain seq x y z
N MET A 1 -17.20 7.43 -11.69
CA MET A 1 -16.12 6.50 -12.06
C MET A 1 -15.76 5.72 -10.82
N ASN A 2 -15.86 4.40 -10.87
CA ASN A 2 -15.51 3.56 -9.72
C ASN A 2 -14.04 3.18 -9.84
N TYR A 3 -13.30 3.34 -8.76
CA TYR A 3 -11.91 2.92 -8.69
C TYR A 3 -11.63 2.36 -7.30
N THR A 4 -10.60 1.51 -7.22
CA THR A 4 -10.12 0.94 -5.96
C THR A 4 -8.67 1.34 -5.79
N ALA A 5 -8.36 2.00 -4.67
CA ALA A 5 -7.02 2.35 -4.27
C ALA A 5 -6.59 1.46 -3.09
N THR A 6 -5.42 0.85 -3.19
CA THR A 6 -4.84 0.01 -2.15
C THR A 6 -3.46 0.57 -1.80
N TYR A 7 -3.28 0.98 -0.55
CA TYR A 7 -2.01 1.51 -0.06
C TYR A 7 -1.29 0.42 0.72
N THR A 8 0.01 0.26 0.46
CA THR A 8 0.92 -0.50 1.30
C THR A 8 1.84 0.50 1.99
N PHE A 9 2.00 0.38 3.30
CA PHE A 9 2.87 1.27 4.06
C PHE A 9 3.61 0.52 5.16
N ASP A 10 4.70 1.12 5.62
CA ASP A 10 5.51 0.68 6.76
C ASP A 10 5.49 1.79 7.84
N PRO A 11 4.83 1.55 8.99
CA PRO A 11 4.77 2.55 10.06
C PRO A 11 6.11 2.73 10.79
N THR A 12 7.09 1.87 10.55
CA THR A 12 8.45 1.99 11.11
C THR A 12 9.32 2.97 10.30
N VAL A 13 8.87 3.36 9.11
CA VAL A 13 9.57 4.29 8.23
C VAL A 13 9.03 5.71 8.44
N GLY A 14 9.92 6.66 8.73
CA GLY A 14 9.59 8.06 8.97
C GLY A 14 9.67 8.45 10.45
N THR A 15 9.31 9.70 10.75
CA THR A 15 9.28 10.20 12.12
C THR A 15 7.85 10.19 12.64
N THR A 16 7.66 9.56 13.80
CA THR A 16 6.40 9.60 14.55
C THR A 16 6.35 10.87 15.40
N SER A 17 5.29 11.65 15.30
CA SER A 17 5.06 12.80 16.19
C SER A 17 3.63 12.81 16.69
N ILE A 18 3.48 12.90 18.01
CA ILE A 18 2.19 13.08 18.67
C ILE A 18 2.02 14.57 18.95
N TYR A 19 0.96 15.15 18.40
CA TYR A 19 0.63 16.56 18.58
C TYR A 19 -0.80 16.70 19.11
N SER A 20 -1.00 17.51 20.15
CA SER A 20 -2.31 17.62 20.83
C SER A 20 -2.76 19.08 21.02
N PRO A 21 -3.08 19.81 19.95
CA PRO A 21 -3.65 21.15 20.06
C PRO A 21 -5.15 21.05 20.42
N GLY A 22 -5.54 21.63 21.54
CA GLY A 22 -6.91 22.12 21.77
C GLY A 22 -8.07 21.15 21.46
N GLY A 23 -7.95 19.85 21.76
CA GLY A 23 -9.06 18.90 21.66
C GLY A 23 -9.00 17.86 20.54
N GLY A 24 -7.82 17.64 19.94
CA GLY A 24 -7.49 16.50 19.07
C GLY A 24 -6.18 15.84 19.49
N VAL A 25 -6.04 14.53 19.32
CA VAL A 25 -4.76 13.82 19.34
C VAL A 25 -4.41 13.47 17.90
N PHE A 26 -3.36 14.09 17.40
CA PHE A 26 -2.84 13.84 16.08
C PHE A 26 -1.60 12.97 16.20
N ASP A 27 -1.54 11.94 15.36
CA ASP A 27 -0.37 11.09 15.25
C ASP A 27 0.05 11.03 13.78
N TYR A 28 1.27 11.49 13.54
CA TYR A 28 1.84 11.63 12.21
C TYR A 28 2.99 10.68 12.05
N ILE A 29 2.97 9.90 10.97
CA ILE A 29 4.14 9.24 10.42
C ILE A 29 4.48 9.99 9.14
N ARG A 30 5.57 10.76 9.14
CA ARG A 30 6.00 11.53 7.96
C ARG A 30 7.45 11.24 7.63
N SER A 31 7.76 11.14 6.35
CA SER A 31 9.15 11.25 5.90
C SER A 31 9.53 12.72 5.68
N GLY A 32 10.76 13.07 6.02
CA GLY A 32 11.35 14.32 5.56
C GLY A 32 11.57 14.28 4.04
N TYR A 33 11.76 15.44 3.41
CA TYR A 33 12.09 15.49 1.99
C TYR A 33 13.38 14.71 1.70
N GLY A 34 13.33 13.74 0.78
CA GLY A 34 14.46 12.86 0.46
C GLY A 34 14.69 11.71 1.42
N ALA A 35 13.82 11.51 2.42
CA ALA A 35 13.80 10.32 3.26
C ALA A 35 12.79 9.29 2.72
N ALA A 36 13.02 8.01 2.98
CA ALA A 36 12.14 6.92 2.58
C ALA A 36 10.69 7.21 3.00
N SER A 37 9.75 7.07 2.06
CA SER A 37 8.33 7.28 2.27
C SER A 37 7.76 6.20 3.20
N PRO A 38 6.94 6.53 4.22
CA PRO A 38 6.17 5.52 4.96
C PRO A 38 5.22 4.76 4.04
N ILE A 39 4.71 5.39 2.98
CA ILE A 39 3.88 4.72 1.97
C ILE A 39 4.84 4.05 0.99
N LEU A 40 4.86 2.72 0.97
CA LEU A 40 5.76 1.93 0.14
C LEU A 40 5.25 1.89 -1.30
N SER A 41 3.96 1.61 -1.47
CA SER A 41 3.34 1.53 -2.79
C SER A 41 1.85 1.83 -2.75
N LEU A 42 1.31 2.13 -3.93
CA LEU A 42 -0.11 2.33 -4.18
C LEU A 42 -0.50 1.55 -5.44
N SER A 43 -1.55 0.73 -5.32
CA SER A 43 -2.23 0.11 -6.46
C SER A 43 -3.56 0.80 -6.72
N LEU A 44 -3.71 1.39 -7.91
CA LEU A 44 -4.91 2.08 -8.37
C LEU A 44 -5.57 1.28 -9.50
N THR A 45 -6.76 0.73 -9.23
CA THR A 45 -7.53 -0.02 -10.22
C THR A 45 -8.72 0.79 -10.72
N ILE A 46 -8.75 1.02 -12.03
CA ILE A 46 -9.75 1.81 -12.75
C ILE A 46 -10.33 0.96 -13.88
N ASN A 47 -11.63 0.73 -13.87
CA ASN A 47 -12.32 -0.04 -14.94
C ASN A 47 -11.61 -1.38 -15.26
N GLY A 48 -11.05 -2.05 -14.24
CA GLY A 48 -10.31 -3.32 -14.37
C GLY A 48 -8.85 -3.20 -14.78
N ARG A 49 -8.33 -2.00 -15.07
CA ARG A 49 -6.90 -1.75 -15.29
C ARG A 49 -6.26 -1.28 -14.00
N THR A 50 -5.19 -1.95 -13.58
CA THR A 50 -4.42 -1.60 -12.39
C THR A 50 -3.12 -0.90 -12.77
N ASP A 51 -2.85 0.22 -12.12
CA ASP A 51 -1.58 0.94 -12.16
C ASP A 51 -0.94 0.85 -10.77
N VAL A 52 0.36 0.62 -10.71
CA VAL A 52 1.11 0.51 -9.45
C VAL A 52 2.14 1.63 -9.41
N MET A 53 2.10 2.41 -8.34
CA MET A 53 3.08 3.42 -7.99
C MET A 53 3.95 2.83 -6.87
N ASP A 54 5.24 2.72 -7.13
CA ASP A 54 6.22 2.27 -6.14
C ASP A 54 7.03 3.50 -5.70
N PHE A 55 6.91 3.85 -4.42
CA PHE A 55 7.57 5.02 -3.86
C PHE A 55 8.92 4.67 -3.24
N GLN A 56 9.32 3.40 -3.19
CA GLN A 56 10.62 3.01 -2.60
C GLN A 56 11.78 3.31 -3.55
N ASP A 57 11.56 3.12 -4.84
CA ASP A 57 12.59 3.26 -5.89
C ASP A 57 12.58 4.64 -6.57
N ASP A 58 11.71 5.55 -6.10
CA ASP A 58 11.58 6.87 -6.67
C ASP A 58 12.75 7.79 -6.36
N ILE A 59 13.01 8.74 -7.26
CA ILE A 59 14.06 9.76 -7.09
C ILE A 59 13.63 10.90 -6.15
N TYR A 60 12.32 11.05 -5.90
CA TYR A 60 11.76 12.03 -4.96
C TYR A 60 10.67 11.40 -4.07
N PRO A 61 11.02 10.39 -3.26
CA PRO A 61 10.04 9.70 -2.46
C PRO A 61 9.62 10.62 -1.30
N TYR A 62 8.33 10.86 -1.20
CA TYR A 62 7.74 11.59 -0.08
C TYR A 62 6.43 10.92 0.31
N GLY A 63 6.26 10.65 1.60
CA GLY A 63 5.04 10.04 2.10
C GLY A 63 4.66 10.55 3.47
N SER A 64 3.36 10.51 3.73
CA SER A 64 2.78 10.86 5.00
C SER A 64 1.54 10.02 5.28
N ILE A 65 1.44 9.60 6.53
CA ILE A 65 0.25 9.00 7.11
C ILE A 65 -0.07 9.86 8.32
N GLU A 66 -1.25 10.45 8.33
CA GLU A 66 -1.72 11.33 9.41
C GLU A 66 -3.02 10.77 9.97
N ARG A 67 -3.01 10.54 11.27
CA ARG A 67 -4.17 10.11 12.04
C ARG A 67 -4.65 11.24 12.91
N VAL A 68 -5.96 11.40 12.95
CA VAL A 68 -6.62 12.41 13.76
C VAL A 68 -7.70 11.73 14.58
N ASN A 69 -7.48 11.63 15.89
CA ASN A 69 -8.49 11.19 16.84
C ASN A 69 -8.97 12.40 17.63
N TYR A 70 -10.28 12.61 17.75
CA TYR A 70 -10.81 13.74 18.51
C TYR A 70 -11.28 13.25 19.90
N PRO A 71 -10.61 13.56 21.02
CA PRO A 71 -11.03 13.13 22.37
C PRO A 71 -12.51 13.34 22.71
N ALA A 72 -13.15 14.37 22.15
CA ALA A 72 -14.56 14.69 22.39
C ALA A 72 -15.53 14.02 21.40
N SER A 73 -15.05 13.28 20.41
CA SER A 73 -15.87 12.59 19.42
C SER A 73 -15.41 11.13 19.31
N PRO A 74 -16.33 10.15 19.19
CA PRO A 74 -15.92 8.79 18.91
C PRO A 74 -15.28 8.63 17.52
N SER A 75 -15.23 9.67 16.69
CA SER A 75 -14.71 9.59 15.32
C SER A 75 -13.19 9.79 15.20
N GLY A 76 -12.60 9.13 14.21
CA GLY A 76 -11.24 9.36 13.74
C GLY A 76 -11.16 9.72 12.26
N GLY A 77 -10.05 10.30 11.84
CA GLY A 77 -9.70 10.58 10.45
C GLY A 77 -8.33 10.00 10.10
N LEU A 78 -8.19 9.43 8.91
CA LEU A 78 -6.90 9.01 8.36
C LEU A 78 -6.65 9.76 7.05
N TYR A 79 -5.49 10.36 6.95
CA TYR A 79 -4.98 11.06 5.79
C TYR A 79 -3.77 10.27 5.29
N MET A 80 -3.76 9.89 4.02
CA MET A 80 -2.62 9.23 3.39
C MET A 80 -2.22 10.02 2.17
N GLY A 81 -0.94 10.37 2.06
CA GLY A 81 -0.43 11.17 0.95
C GLY A 81 0.97 10.73 0.57
N ALA A 82 1.17 10.41 -0.70
CA ALA A 82 2.47 10.07 -1.25
C ALA A 82 2.72 10.84 -2.55
N GLN A 83 3.98 11.20 -2.76
CA GLN A 83 4.48 11.80 -3.98
C GLN A 83 5.77 11.07 -4.36
N GLY A 84 5.88 10.86 -5.66
CA GLY A 84 6.90 10.05 -6.27
C GLY A 84 7.29 10.56 -7.65
N ALA A 85 8.46 10.17 -8.10
CA ALA A 85 8.94 10.45 -9.44
C ALA A 85 9.96 9.40 -9.86
N GLN A 86 9.92 9.01 -11.13
CA GLN A 86 10.90 8.13 -11.74
C GLN A 86 11.31 8.65 -13.12
N TYR A 87 12.51 8.28 -13.57
CA TYR A 87 12.93 8.54 -14.95
C TYR A 87 12.31 7.52 -15.90
N VAL A 88 11.76 8.00 -17.01
CA VAL A 88 11.16 7.19 -18.06
C VAL A 88 11.68 7.61 -19.44
N PRO A 89 11.71 6.70 -20.43
CA PRO A 89 12.07 7.09 -21.80
C PRO A 89 11.11 8.14 -22.36
N SER A 90 11.66 9.22 -22.93
CA SER A 90 10.87 10.25 -23.59
C SER A 90 10.51 9.83 -25.03
N PRO A 91 9.25 9.98 -25.47
CA PRO A 91 8.85 9.71 -26.86
C PRO A 91 9.50 10.67 -27.87
N VAL A 92 10.09 11.79 -27.42
CA VAL A 92 10.83 12.73 -28.28
C VAL A 92 12.35 12.57 -28.18
N GLY A 93 12.83 11.51 -27.51
CA GLY A 93 14.24 11.22 -27.28
C GLY A 93 14.76 11.77 -25.95
N GLY A 94 15.69 11.05 -25.34
CA GLY A 94 16.22 11.35 -24.00
C GLY A 94 15.35 10.79 -22.87
N GLU A 95 15.52 11.36 -21.68
CA GLU A 95 14.77 10.99 -20.46
C GLU A 95 13.66 12.00 -20.17
N ALA A 96 12.57 11.51 -19.60
CA ALA A 96 11.46 12.27 -19.05
C ALA A 96 11.26 11.89 -17.59
N THR A 97 10.60 12.75 -16.82
CA THR A 97 10.30 12.47 -15.41
C THR A 97 8.81 12.17 -15.27
N ASP A 98 8.47 10.97 -14.81
CA ASP A 98 7.10 10.54 -14.53
C ASP A 98 6.77 10.79 -13.06
N TYR A 99 6.11 11.91 -12.80
CA TYR A 99 5.61 12.30 -11.48
C TYR A 99 4.29 11.62 -11.20
N HIS A 100 4.16 11.12 -9.98
CA HIS A 100 2.90 10.57 -9.51
C HIS A 100 2.63 11.02 -8.08
N THR A 101 1.40 11.45 -7.85
CA THR A 101 0.94 11.97 -6.57
C THR A 101 -0.39 11.32 -6.24
N ALA A 102 -0.51 10.83 -5.01
CA ALA A 102 -1.72 10.24 -4.50
C ALA A 102 -2.05 10.79 -3.12
N SER A 103 -3.28 11.23 -2.92
CA SER A 103 -3.80 11.58 -1.61
C SER A 103 -5.18 10.98 -1.40
N SER A 104 -5.44 10.48 -0.18
CA SER A 104 -6.73 9.94 0.23
C SER A 104 -7.04 10.35 1.66
N ASN A 105 -8.33 10.59 1.92
CA ASN A 105 -8.85 11.00 3.22
C ASN A 105 -9.98 10.05 3.63
N PHE A 106 -9.89 9.52 4.84
CA PHE A 106 -10.82 8.55 5.40
C PHE A 106 -11.43 9.07 6.68
N SER A 107 -12.72 8.80 6.86
CA SER A 107 -13.43 9.04 8.12
C SER A 107 -13.80 7.71 8.77
N SER A 108 -13.72 7.71 10.09
CA SER A 108 -14.04 6.57 10.94
C SER A 108 -15.01 7.03 12.04
N PRO A 109 -16.09 6.28 12.32
CA PRO A 109 -17.05 6.57 13.37
C PRO A 109 -16.53 6.13 14.74
N THR A 110 -15.44 5.36 14.74
CA THR A 110 -14.65 4.98 15.92
C THR A 110 -13.27 5.61 15.84
N LEU A 111 -12.59 5.69 16.98
CA LEU A 111 -11.19 6.07 17.04
C LEU A 111 -10.34 5.08 16.23
N ILE A 112 -9.27 5.58 15.64
CA ILE A 112 -8.30 4.79 14.88
C ILE A 112 -7.21 4.36 15.85
N ALA A 113 -6.88 3.06 15.86
CA ALA A 113 -5.83 2.52 16.72
C ALA A 113 -4.47 3.18 16.43
N PHE A 114 -3.65 3.35 17.48
CA PHE A 114 -2.28 3.86 17.37
C PHE A 114 -1.32 2.83 16.77
N ASP A 115 -1.63 1.55 16.95
CA ASP A 115 -1.02 0.49 16.15
C ASP A 115 -1.91 0.24 14.93
N MET A 116 -1.42 0.54 13.72
CA MET A 116 -2.18 0.27 12.49
C MET A 116 -2.18 -1.22 12.10
N ALA A 117 -1.42 -2.07 12.80
CA ALA A 117 -1.57 -3.52 12.73
C ALA A 117 -2.85 -3.99 13.44
N GLU A 118 -3.39 -3.20 14.37
CA GLU A 118 -4.65 -3.55 15.02
C GLU A 118 -5.83 -3.42 14.04
N PRO A 119 -6.77 -4.38 14.05
CA PRO A 119 -7.95 -4.32 13.19
C PRO A 119 -8.76 -3.05 13.45
N TRP A 120 -8.91 -2.24 12.41
CA TRP A 120 -9.81 -1.09 12.42
C TRP A 120 -10.65 -1.11 11.14
N SER A 121 -11.94 -0.83 11.28
CA SER A 121 -12.88 -0.73 10.15
C SER A 121 -13.06 0.74 9.76
N PRO A 122 -12.48 1.22 8.64
CA PRO A 122 -12.87 2.52 8.10
C PRO A 122 -14.37 2.46 7.72
N ALA A 123 -15.17 3.45 8.15
CA ALA A 123 -16.59 3.43 7.74
C ALA A 123 -16.81 3.96 6.32
N SER A 124 -15.92 4.85 5.84
CA SER A 124 -15.97 5.37 4.47
C SER A 124 -14.81 6.32 4.18
N GLY A 125 -14.33 6.33 2.93
CA GLY A 125 -13.48 7.40 2.40
C GLY A 125 -14.31 8.63 2.04
N THR A 126 -14.66 9.47 3.02
CA THR A 126 -15.26 10.77 2.73
C THR A 126 -14.18 11.82 2.59
N GLY A 127 -13.80 12.12 1.35
CA GLY A 127 -12.89 13.22 1.03
C GLY A 127 -12.34 13.10 -0.39
N LEU A 128 -11.85 14.24 -0.90
CA LEU A 128 -11.18 14.32 -2.20
C LEU A 128 -10.01 13.32 -2.17
N SER A 129 -10.13 12.24 -2.92
CA SER A 129 -8.97 11.42 -3.25
C SER A 129 -8.51 11.84 -4.62
N GLY A 130 -7.25 12.27 -4.67
CA GLY A 130 -6.62 12.85 -5.85
C GLY A 130 -5.51 11.93 -6.31
N PHE A 131 -5.63 11.42 -7.54
CA PHE A 131 -4.55 10.67 -8.19
C PHE A 131 -4.15 11.44 -9.44
N LEU A 132 -2.91 11.90 -9.45
CA LEU A 132 -2.35 12.67 -10.55
C LEU A 132 -1.08 11.96 -11.02
N ARG A 133 -1.02 11.65 -12.31
CA ARG A 133 0.21 11.17 -12.96
C ARG A 133 0.55 12.03 -14.16
N GLN A 134 1.77 12.52 -14.21
CA GLN A 134 2.24 13.47 -15.21
C GLN A 134 3.65 13.10 -15.67
N VAL A 135 3.88 13.13 -16.98
CA VAL A 135 5.21 12.94 -17.55
C VAL A 135 5.75 14.28 -18.00
N GLN A 136 6.88 14.71 -17.45
CA GLN A 136 7.60 15.91 -17.86
C GLN A 136 8.69 15.53 -18.87
N ASN A 137 8.49 15.91 -20.12
CA ASN A 137 9.45 15.65 -21.20
C ASN A 137 10.51 16.77 -21.25
N ALA A 138 11.78 16.41 -21.45
CA ALA A 138 12.85 17.41 -21.59
C ALA A 138 12.54 18.40 -22.73
N GLY A 139 12.47 19.70 -22.41
CA GLY A 139 12.15 20.76 -23.37
C GLY A 139 10.67 20.85 -23.78
N ARG A 140 9.77 20.09 -23.15
CA ARG A 140 8.31 20.20 -23.30
C ARG A 140 7.64 20.39 -21.93
N GLY A 141 6.35 20.75 -21.95
CA GLY A 141 5.53 20.84 -20.73
C GLY A 141 5.19 19.46 -20.15
N TYR A 142 4.23 19.44 -19.23
CA TYR A 142 3.70 18.22 -18.63
C TYR A 142 2.66 17.57 -19.55
N ASP A 143 2.88 16.30 -19.88
CA ASP A 143 1.88 15.43 -20.48
C ASP A 143 1.13 14.70 -19.35
N GLN A 144 -0.13 15.08 -19.13
CA GLN A 144 -0.94 14.48 -18.07
C GLN A 144 -1.47 13.11 -18.52
N ALA A 145 -1.11 12.05 -17.78
CA ALA A 145 -1.63 10.71 -18.03
C ALA A 145 -3.07 10.56 -17.49
N TYR A 146 -3.30 11.04 -16.26
CA TYR A 146 -4.64 11.16 -15.66
C TYR A 146 -4.66 12.12 -14.46
N ASP A 147 -5.81 12.78 -14.26
CA ASP A 147 -6.21 13.55 -13.06
C ASP A 147 -7.55 13.01 -12.57
N ILE A 148 -7.52 12.18 -11.52
CA ILE A 148 -8.72 11.55 -10.96
C ILE A 148 -9.07 12.25 -9.66
N LYS A 149 -10.25 12.86 -9.67
CA LYS A 149 -10.89 13.46 -8.49
C LYS A 149 -12.17 12.70 -8.22
N GLY A 150 -12.27 12.07 -7.05
CA GLY A 150 -13.47 11.33 -6.68
C GLY A 150 -13.49 10.89 -5.23
N SER A 151 -14.53 10.14 -4.88
CA SER A 151 -14.67 9.49 -3.57
C SER A 151 -14.20 8.04 -3.67
N VAL A 152 -13.39 7.61 -2.70
CA VAL A 152 -12.95 6.22 -2.59
C VAL A 152 -14.04 5.40 -1.90
N THR A 153 -14.54 4.37 -2.58
CA THR A 153 -15.63 3.52 -2.06
C THR A 153 -15.15 2.45 -1.09
N SER A 154 -13.86 2.08 -1.13
CA SER A 154 -13.27 1.10 -0.21
C SER A 154 -11.74 1.24 -0.22
N VAL A 155 -11.12 1.21 0.96
CA VAL A 155 -9.67 1.09 1.12
C VAL A 155 -9.35 -0.11 1.99
N ARG A 156 -8.35 -0.85 1.55
CA ARG A 156 -7.74 -1.91 2.33
C ARG A 156 -6.31 -1.50 2.63
N VAL A 157 -5.99 -1.51 3.92
CA VAL A 157 -4.66 -1.30 4.46
C VAL A 157 -4.07 -2.68 4.75
N PHE A 158 -2.86 -2.92 4.26
CA PHE A 158 -2.09 -4.12 4.60
C PHE A 158 -0.83 -3.71 5.34
N ASN A 159 -0.53 -4.42 6.43
CA ASN A 159 0.78 -4.38 7.05
C ASN A 159 1.56 -5.60 6.54
N ASP A 160 2.58 -5.38 5.71
CA ASP A 160 3.40 -6.49 5.18
C ASP A 160 4.23 -7.18 6.27
N ALA A 161 4.33 -6.58 7.48
CA ALA A 161 4.96 -7.24 8.63
C ALA A 161 4.21 -8.50 9.09
N ASP A 162 2.96 -8.70 8.65
CA ASP A 162 2.10 -9.83 9.00
C ASP A 162 1.86 -10.82 7.87
N VAL A 163 2.64 -10.77 6.78
CA VAL A 163 2.76 -11.95 5.90
C VAL A 163 3.59 -12.99 6.66
N GLY A 164 2.99 -13.54 7.71
CA GLY A 164 3.53 -14.64 8.48
C GLY A 164 3.95 -15.70 7.48
N THR A 165 5.24 -16.00 7.47
CA THR A 165 5.81 -17.02 6.61
C THR A 165 4.93 -18.25 6.77
N VAL A 166 4.19 -18.61 5.71
CA VAL A 166 3.26 -19.75 5.73
C VAL A 166 4.13 -21.00 5.66
N VAL A 167 4.81 -21.29 6.76
CA VAL A 167 5.54 -22.52 6.95
C VAL A 167 4.49 -23.55 7.35
N PRO A 168 4.31 -24.63 6.57
CA PRO A 168 3.40 -25.68 6.96
C PRO A 168 3.76 -26.16 8.36
N GLU A 169 2.74 -26.40 9.20
CA GLU A 169 2.97 -26.95 10.53
C GLU A 169 3.78 -28.25 10.44
N PRO A 170 4.60 -28.58 11.47
CA PRO A 170 5.39 -29.81 11.48
C PRO A 170 4.57 -31.08 11.17
N GLY A 171 3.28 -31.11 11.54
CA GLY A 171 2.36 -32.20 11.21
C GLY A 171 2.08 -32.32 9.71
N THR A 172 1.94 -31.19 9.01
CA THR A 172 1.74 -31.16 7.56
C THR A 172 2.96 -31.72 6.82
N TRP A 173 4.17 -31.39 7.29
CA TRP A 173 5.41 -31.99 6.77
C TRP A 173 5.43 -33.50 6.96
N ALA A 174 5.06 -33.97 8.15
CA ALA A 174 5.01 -35.39 8.45
C ALA A 174 4.02 -36.13 7.52
N LEU A 175 2.83 -35.56 7.29
CA LEU A 175 1.83 -36.13 6.38
C LEU A 175 2.30 -36.13 4.92
N MET A 176 2.97 -35.08 4.47
CA MET A 176 3.55 -35.05 3.11
C MET A 176 4.64 -36.12 2.94
N ILE A 177 5.58 -36.21 3.87
CA ILE A 177 6.66 -37.21 3.84
C ILE A 177 6.07 -38.62 3.86
N LEU A 178 5.08 -38.87 4.72
CA LEU A 178 4.39 -40.15 4.78
C LEU A 178 3.65 -40.46 3.47
N GLY A 179 2.93 -39.49 2.91
CA GLY A 179 2.22 -39.62 1.63
C GLY A 179 3.16 -39.95 0.48
N PHE A 180 4.26 -39.21 0.34
CA PHE A 180 5.28 -39.46 -0.69
C PHE A 180 6.00 -40.79 -0.47
N GLY A 181 6.29 -41.16 0.78
CA GLY A 181 6.87 -42.45 1.13
C GLY A 181 5.95 -43.62 0.76
N ALA A 182 4.67 -43.51 1.09
CA ALA A 182 3.65 -44.50 0.75
C ALA A 182 3.49 -44.65 -0.77
N ALA A 183 3.34 -43.54 -1.51
CA ALA A 183 3.25 -43.55 -2.96
C ALA A 183 4.50 -44.18 -3.62
N GLY A 184 5.70 -43.81 -3.15
CA GLY A 184 6.96 -44.37 -3.62
C GLY A 184 7.08 -45.89 -3.37
N SER A 185 6.64 -46.35 -2.18
CA SER A 185 6.63 -47.78 -1.85
C SER A 185 5.69 -48.60 -2.75
N ALA A 186 4.51 -48.07 -3.05
CA ALA A 186 3.54 -48.72 -3.93
C ALA A 186 4.10 -48.89 -5.35
N LEU A 187 4.75 -47.86 -5.89
CA LEU A 187 5.40 -47.92 -7.20
C LEU A 187 6.53 -48.95 -7.27
N ARG A 188 7.35 -49.07 -6.21
CA ARG A 188 8.41 -50.09 -6.13
C ARG A 188 7.85 -51.51 -6.11
N ARG A 189 6.73 -51.75 -5.39
CA ARG A 189 6.08 -53.06 -5.34
C ARG A 189 5.55 -53.52 -6.71
N ARG A 190 5.03 -52.59 -7.53
CA ARG A 190 4.56 -52.90 -8.90
C ARG A 190 5.70 -53.35 -9.82
N ARG A 191 6.90 -52.79 -9.67
CA ARG A 191 8.07 -53.18 -10.48
C ARG A 191 8.55 -54.60 -10.15
N VAL A 192 8.50 -54.99 -8.87
CA VAL A 192 8.89 -56.34 -8.43
C VAL A 192 7.91 -57.41 -8.94
N LEU A 193 6.63 -57.08 -9.07
CA LEU A 193 5.61 -58.02 -9.57
C LEU A 193 5.55 -58.11 -11.10
N ALA A 194 6.25 -57.23 -11.82
CA ALA A 194 6.30 -57.20 -13.28
C ALA A 194 7.57 -57.83 -13.87
N ALA A 195 8.49 -58.30 -13.02
CA ALA A 195 9.68 -59.07 -13.37
C ALA A 195 9.46 -60.54 -13.03
#